data_AF-L8GAG9-F1
#
_entry.id   AF-L8GAG9-F1
#
_cell.length_a   1.000
_cell.length_b   1.000
_cell.length_c   1.000
_cell.angle_alpha   90.00
_cell.angle_beta   90.00
_cell.angle_gamma   90.00
#
_symmetry.space_group_name_H-M   'P 1'
#
loop_
_entity.id
_entity.type
_entity.pdbx_description
1 polymer ?
#
loop_
_entity_poly.entity_id
_entity_poly.type
_entity_poly.pdbx_seq_one_letter_code
_entity_poly.pdbx_strand_id
1 'polypeptide(L)'
;MRSALAYIALPAIFAQQAVAAPTVGLPAHGSKNVHWVDIWATIPQLTEVGNLPPAPYTQPDYVFVDSTVRATFQVSIPGKTIRLRFTNVFGATDLPIDAVTIALPDGPAGTRTIHTQTLQKVTFSGKISIIIPNGAQVVSDPIHFEVKARQDIAVTSLTQGAASRVGTRVATISAHWYFLSALEVNDPLGSTFAIVGDSITDGRGSTTNGNNRWADQLSLCLLKD
;
A
#
# COMPACT_ATOMS: atom_id res chain seq x y z
N MET A 1 48.08 -25.04 -55.56
CA MET A 1 46.71 -24.61 -55.21
C MET A 1 46.47 -24.78 -53.71
N ARG A 2 46.77 -23.78 -52.88
CA ARG A 2 46.21 -23.61 -51.54
C ARG A 2 46.18 -22.10 -51.26
N SER A 3 45.01 -21.51 -51.43
CA SER A 3 44.76 -20.08 -51.30
C SER A 3 44.71 -19.69 -49.82
N ALA A 4 45.47 -18.67 -49.41
CA ALA A 4 45.39 -18.06 -48.09
C ALA A 4 44.20 -17.08 -48.07
N LEU A 5 43.21 -17.35 -47.21
CA LEU A 5 42.10 -16.43 -46.93
C LEU A 5 42.49 -15.53 -45.76
N ALA A 6 42.66 -14.24 -46.02
CA ALA A 6 42.79 -13.21 -45.01
C ALA A 6 41.40 -12.84 -44.48
N TYR A 7 41.14 -13.08 -43.19
CA TYR A 7 39.94 -12.59 -42.52
C TYR A 7 40.18 -11.15 -42.06
N ILE A 8 39.49 -10.20 -42.71
CA ILE A 8 39.38 -8.82 -42.23
C ILE A 8 38.23 -8.80 -41.22
N ALA A 9 38.55 -8.63 -39.93
CA ALA A 9 37.56 -8.39 -38.89
C ALA A 9 37.12 -6.92 -38.96
N LEU A 10 35.88 -6.68 -39.39
CA LEU A 10 35.22 -5.38 -39.26
C LEU A 10 34.65 -5.25 -37.84
N PRO A 11 34.91 -4.17 -37.09
CA PRO A 11 34.26 -3.94 -35.81
C PRO A 11 32.79 -3.56 -36.05
N ALA A 12 31.86 -4.36 -35.50
CA ALA A 12 30.46 -3.99 -35.45
C ALA A 12 30.28 -2.86 -34.43
N ILE A 13 30.09 -1.64 -34.91
CA ILE A 13 29.71 -0.50 -34.09
C ILE A 13 28.23 -0.68 -33.74
N PHE A 14 27.95 -1.17 -32.52
CA PHE A 14 26.61 -1.08 -31.95
C PHE A 14 26.37 0.37 -31.53
N ALA A 15 25.69 1.14 -32.38
CA ALA A 15 25.10 2.40 -31.98
C ALA A 15 23.99 2.10 -30.94
N GLN A 16 24.27 2.35 -29.66
CA GLN A 16 23.23 2.41 -28.63
C GLN A 16 22.30 3.58 -28.98
N GLN A 17 21.16 3.26 -29.59
CA GLN A 17 20.06 4.21 -29.64
C GLN A 17 19.52 4.34 -28.22
N ALA A 18 19.79 5.48 -27.58
CA ALA A 18 19.08 5.88 -26.38
C ALA A 18 17.60 6.01 -26.74
N VAL A 19 16.81 5.00 -26.39
CA VAL A 19 15.36 5.11 -26.42
C VAL A 19 15.01 6.05 -25.27
N ALA A 20 14.71 7.30 -25.60
CA ALA A 20 14.18 8.25 -24.62
C ALA A 20 12.93 7.63 -24.00
N ALA A 21 12.99 7.37 -22.69
CA ALA A 21 11.80 6.99 -21.94
C ALA A 21 10.72 8.05 -22.19
N PRO A 22 9.45 7.67 -22.45
CA PRO A 22 8.39 8.65 -22.56
C PRO A 22 8.37 9.41 -21.24
N THR A 23 8.67 10.72 -21.31
CA THR A 23 8.50 11.62 -20.20
C THR A 23 7.01 11.65 -19.92
N VAL A 24 6.55 10.82 -18.97
CA VAL A 24 5.21 10.97 -18.41
C VAL A 24 5.16 12.39 -17.90
N GLY A 25 4.33 13.21 -18.55
CA GLY A 25 4.22 14.62 -18.24
C GLY A 25 3.97 14.77 -16.75
N LEU A 26 4.91 15.42 -16.06
CA LEU A 26 4.66 15.96 -14.73
C LEU A 26 3.39 16.80 -14.85
N PRO A 27 2.35 16.55 -14.04
CA PRO A 27 1.21 17.46 -14.01
C PRO A 27 1.73 18.86 -13.70
N ALA A 28 1.26 19.82 -14.50
CA ALA A 28 1.62 21.22 -14.43
C ALA A 28 1.56 21.73 -12.97
N HIS A 29 2.60 22.42 -12.54
CA HIS A 29 2.57 23.25 -11.34
C HIS A 29 1.44 24.28 -11.49
N GLY A 30 0.35 24.10 -10.75
CA GLY A 30 -0.81 25.00 -10.89
C GLY A 30 -2.09 24.57 -10.18
N SER A 31 -2.01 24.09 -8.93
CA SER A 31 -3.16 24.16 -8.03
C SER A 31 -2.64 24.52 -6.64
N LYS A 32 -2.96 25.73 -6.17
CA LYS A 32 -2.72 26.13 -4.77
C LYS A 32 -3.55 25.31 -3.75
N ASN A 33 -4.29 24.29 -4.19
CA ASN A 33 -5.29 23.57 -3.41
C ASN A 33 -5.05 22.05 -3.31
N VAL A 34 -3.91 21.52 -3.76
CA VAL A 34 -3.58 20.10 -3.63
C VAL A 34 -2.26 19.94 -2.87
N HIS A 35 -2.37 19.55 -1.61
CA HIS A 35 -1.24 19.25 -0.74
C HIS A 35 -1.58 17.98 0.04
N TRP A 36 -0.84 16.90 -0.25
CA TRP A 36 -1.09 15.60 0.37
C TRP A 36 -0.21 15.42 1.59
N VAL A 37 -0.85 15.11 2.71
CA VAL A 37 -0.21 14.97 4.01
C VAL A 37 -0.47 13.57 4.53
N ASP A 38 0.58 12.86 4.93
CA ASP A 38 0.45 11.53 5.53
C ASP A 38 -0.31 11.62 6.86
N ILE A 39 -1.44 10.93 6.94
CA ILE A 39 -2.28 10.81 8.15
C ILE A 39 -2.13 9.45 8.83
N TRP A 40 -1.51 8.50 8.13
CA TRP A 40 -0.94 7.25 8.65
C TRP A 40 0.15 6.82 7.66
N ALA A 41 1.31 6.41 8.15
CA ALA A 41 2.37 5.90 7.28
C ALA A 41 3.28 4.93 8.03
N THR A 42 3.89 4.02 7.27
CA THR A 42 4.96 3.15 7.76
C THR A 42 6.02 2.99 6.67
N ILE A 43 7.25 2.67 7.09
CA ILE A 43 8.32 2.35 6.17
C ILE A 43 8.10 0.90 5.70
N PRO A 44 8.05 0.64 4.37
CA PRO A 44 7.99 -0.73 3.88
C PRO A 44 9.17 -1.55 4.43
N GLN A 45 8.91 -2.79 4.80
CA GLN A 45 9.91 -3.74 5.25
C GLN A 45 9.78 -5.03 4.43
N LEU A 46 10.92 -5.67 4.14
CA LEU A 46 10.90 -7.02 3.61
C LEU A 46 10.23 -7.96 4.62
N THR A 47 9.18 -8.66 4.19
CA THR A 47 8.49 -9.63 5.05
C THR A 47 9.38 -10.83 5.33
N GLU A 48 9.86 -10.94 6.56
CA GLU A 48 10.61 -12.11 7.02
C GLU A 48 9.68 -13.34 7.11
N VAL A 49 10.26 -14.54 7.03
CA VAL A 49 9.51 -15.81 7.05
C VAL A 49 8.58 -15.92 8.28
N GLY A 50 9.02 -15.42 9.44
CA GLY A 50 8.23 -15.43 10.67
C GLY A 50 7.04 -14.45 10.67
N ASN A 51 7.03 -13.47 9.77
CA ASN A 51 5.99 -12.43 9.63
C ASN A 51 5.09 -12.68 8.41
N LEU A 52 5.28 -13.80 7.71
CA LEU A 52 4.37 -14.22 6.64
C LEU A 52 2.97 -14.44 7.20
N PRO A 53 1.91 -14.23 6.38
CA PRO A 53 0.56 -14.46 6.84
C PRO A 53 0.37 -15.93 7.22
N PRO A 54 -0.44 -16.21 8.26
CA PRO A 54 -0.65 -17.58 8.70
C PRO A 54 -1.34 -18.41 7.61
N ALA A 55 -1.24 -19.75 7.71
CA ALA A 55 -2.01 -20.65 6.87
C ALA A 55 -3.52 -20.28 6.90
N PRO A 56 -4.24 -20.40 5.77
CA PRO A 56 -3.81 -20.97 4.48
C PRO A 56 -3.20 -19.95 3.50
N TYR A 57 -2.88 -18.73 3.96
CA TYR A 57 -2.50 -17.62 3.08
C TYR A 57 -1.03 -17.63 2.67
N THR A 58 -0.20 -18.47 3.29
CA THR A 58 1.17 -18.77 2.87
C THR A 58 1.25 -20.21 2.38
N GLN A 59 1.73 -20.36 1.15
CA GLN A 59 2.04 -21.62 0.49
C GLN A 59 3.52 -21.59 0.05
N PRO A 60 4.15 -22.73 -0.27
CA PRO A 60 5.58 -22.79 -0.58
C PRO A 60 6.07 -21.74 -1.59
N ASP A 61 5.26 -21.47 -2.61
CA ASP A 61 5.63 -20.58 -3.71
C ASP A 61 4.74 -19.33 -3.82
N TYR A 62 3.70 -19.21 -2.99
CA TYR A 62 2.70 -18.16 -3.13
C TYR A 62 2.22 -17.64 -1.78
N VAL A 63 1.95 -16.33 -1.74
CA VAL A 63 1.36 -15.65 -0.59
C VAL A 63 0.13 -14.87 -1.05
N PHE A 64 -0.96 -14.96 -0.31
CA PHE A 64 -2.24 -14.30 -0.60
C PHE A 64 -2.82 -14.61 -2.00
N VAL A 65 -2.82 -15.87 -2.42
CA VAL A 65 -3.55 -16.29 -3.64
C VAL A 65 -5.05 -16.22 -3.38
N ASP A 66 -5.82 -15.56 -4.25
CA ASP A 66 -7.29 -15.44 -4.18
C ASP A 66 -7.76 -15.02 -2.77
N SER A 67 -7.12 -13.98 -2.25
CA SER A 67 -7.23 -13.62 -0.84
C SER A 67 -7.79 -12.22 -0.67
N THR A 68 -8.68 -12.09 0.31
CA THR A 68 -9.14 -10.78 0.78
C THR A 68 -8.34 -10.40 2.02
N VAL A 69 -7.56 -9.32 1.91
CA VAL A 69 -6.82 -8.75 3.03
C VAL A 69 -7.53 -7.49 3.50
N ARG A 70 -8.01 -7.49 4.73
CA ARG A 70 -8.54 -6.29 5.37
C ARG A 70 -7.58 -5.80 6.44
N ALA A 71 -7.13 -4.57 6.26
CA ALA A 71 -6.30 -3.87 7.23
C ALA A 71 -7.08 -2.72 7.85
N THR A 72 -6.89 -2.50 9.15
CA THR A 72 -7.40 -1.32 9.86
C THR A 72 -6.28 -0.34 10.11
N PHE A 73 -6.56 0.95 9.97
CA PHE A 73 -5.63 2.05 10.16
C PHE A 73 -6.29 3.11 11.02
N GLN A 74 -5.58 3.63 12.01
CA GLN A 74 -6.04 4.80 12.75
C GLN A 74 -5.44 6.05 12.12
N VAL A 75 -6.29 6.97 11.68
CA VAL A 75 -5.83 8.25 11.11
C VAL A 75 -5.46 9.23 12.23
N SER A 76 -4.42 10.04 12.01
CA SER A 76 -3.97 11.03 12.99
C SER A 76 -4.83 12.29 13.01
N ILE A 77 -5.10 12.89 11.84
CA ILE A 77 -5.84 14.15 11.66
C ILE A 77 -7.10 13.96 10.79
N PRO A 78 -8.09 14.88 10.83
CA PRO A 78 -9.30 14.74 10.04
C PRO A 78 -9.10 15.16 8.58
N GLY A 79 -10.05 14.79 7.72
CA GLY A 79 -10.20 15.43 6.42
C GLY A 79 -11.23 14.76 5.52
N LYS A 80 -11.45 15.34 4.34
CA LYS A 80 -12.60 15.03 3.46
C LYS A 80 -12.23 14.24 2.21
N THR A 81 -10.98 14.32 1.81
CA THR A 81 -10.47 13.65 0.61
C THR A 81 -9.16 13.01 0.97
N ILE A 82 -9.10 11.70 0.79
CA ILE A 82 -7.92 10.90 1.10
C ILE A 82 -7.44 10.16 -0.15
N ARG A 83 -6.24 9.59 -0.07
CA ARG A 83 -5.74 8.61 -1.05
C ARG A 83 -4.90 7.57 -0.33
N LEU A 84 -4.75 6.42 -0.97
CA LEU A 84 -4.02 5.28 -0.43
C LEU A 84 -2.73 5.07 -1.21
N ARG A 85 -1.65 4.71 -0.51
CA ARG A 85 -0.39 4.29 -1.13
C ARG A 85 -0.16 2.81 -0.89
N PHE A 86 -0.08 2.07 -1.98
CA PHE A 86 0.25 0.66 -2.00
C PHE A 86 1.72 0.46 -2.37
N THR A 87 2.33 -0.59 -1.85
CA THR A 87 3.75 -0.89 -2.03
C THR A 87 3.97 -2.33 -2.46
N ASN A 88 4.89 -2.51 -3.39
CA ASN A 88 5.47 -3.79 -3.80
C ASN A 88 7.01 -3.69 -3.88
N VAL A 89 7.61 -2.74 -3.14
CA VAL A 89 9.06 -2.42 -3.25
C VAL A 89 9.98 -3.57 -2.89
N PHE A 90 9.53 -4.48 -2.02
CA PHE A 90 10.27 -5.69 -1.64
C PHE A 90 9.66 -6.97 -2.23
N GLY A 91 8.60 -6.86 -3.05
CA GLY A 91 7.99 -8.02 -3.67
C GLY A 91 8.88 -8.58 -4.76
N ALA A 92 8.97 -9.91 -4.83
CA ALA A 92 9.77 -10.61 -5.85
C ALA A 92 9.05 -10.73 -7.21
N THR A 93 7.73 -10.56 -7.24
CA THR A 93 6.91 -10.63 -8.45
C THR A 93 5.96 -9.45 -8.52
N ASP A 94 5.34 -9.25 -9.67
CA ASP A 94 4.24 -8.32 -9.82
C ASP A 94 3.10 -8.66 -8.85
N LEU A 95 2.51 -7.63 -8.25
CA LEU A 95 1.41 -7.74 -7.30
C LEU A 95 0.09 -7.34 -7.98
N PRO A 96 -0.75 -8.30 -8.41
CA PRO A 96 -2.08 -8.01 -8.92
C PRO A 96 -3.06 -7.71 -7.78
N ILE A 97 -3.72 -6.57 -7.88
CA ILE A 97 -4.81 -6.13 -7.01
C ILE A 97 -6.08 -6.04 -7.87
N ASP A 98 -7.03 -6.94 -7.63
CA ASP A 98 -8.26 -7.06 -8.43
C ASP A 98 -9.33 -6.05 -8.02
N ALA A 99 -9.38 -5.71 -6.74
CA ALA A 99 -10.30 -4.71 -6.20
C ALA A 99 -9.79 -4.16 -4.87
N VAL A 100 -10.07 -2.89 -4.61
CA VAL A 100 -9.87 -2.26 -3.31
C VAL A 100 -11.14 -1.54 -2.89
N THR A 101 -11.51 -1.70 -1.62
CA THR A 101 -12.58 -0.92 -0.99
C THR A 101 -12.12 -0.30 0.32
N ILE A 102 -12.76 0.80 0.69
CA ILE A 102 -12.60 1.46 1.99
C ILE A 102 -13.96 1.57 2.67
N ALA A 103 -14.00 1.40 3.99
CA ALA A 103 -15.18 1.58 4.81
C ALA A 103 -14.79 1.93 6.25
N LEU A 104 -15.75 2.40 7.05
CA LEU A 104 -15.60 2.46 8.50
C LEU A 104 -15.74 1.04 9.09
N PRO A 105 -14.85 0.62 10.00
CA PRO A 105 -15.02 -0.62 10.75
C PRO A 105 -16.24 -0.53 11.67
N ASP A 106 -16.91 -1.65 11.88
CA ASP A 106 -18.02 -1.80 12.83
C ASP A 106 -17.51 -2.54 14.07
N GLY A 107 -16.73 -1.83 14.89
CA GLY A 107 -16.03 -2.38 16.04
C GLY A 107 -14.58 -1.85 16.17
N PRO A 108 -13.80 -2.39 17.10
CA PRO A 108 -12.40 -1.98 17.31
C PRO A 108 -11.51 -2.38 16.13
N ALA A 109 -10.29 -1.83 16.08
CA ALA A 109 -9.29 -2.20 15.10
C ALA A 109 -9.08 -3.73 15.01
N GLY A 110 -9.00 -4.24 13.77
CA GLY A 110 -8.94 -5.68 13.51
C GLY A 110 -10.29 -6.40 13.50
N THR A 111 -11.41 -5.70 13.66
CA THR A 111 -12.74 -6.29 13.50
C THR A 111 -12.98 -6.83 12.08
N ARG A 112 -13.81 -7.88 11.99
CA ARG A 112 -14.25 -8.48 10.71
C ARG A 112 -15.48 -7.79 10.12
N THR A 113 -16.10 -6.86 10.81
CA THR A 113 -17.33 -6.18 10.38
C THR A 113 -17.03 -4.75 9.97
N ILE A 114 -17.82 -4.24 9.02
CA ILE A 114 -17.74 -2.87 8.53
C ILE A 114 -19.13 -2.30 8.44
N HIS A 115 -19.23 -0.98 8.53
CA HIS A 115 -20.43 -0.23 8.20
C HIS A 115 -20.62 -0.21 6.68
N THR A 116 -21.41 -1.14 6.14
CA THR A 116 -21.56 -1.34 4.68
C THR A 116 -22.07 -0.11 3.92
N GLN A 117 -22.83 0.76 4.57
CA GLN A 117 -23.29 2.04 4.02
C GLN A 117 -22.16 3.04 3.74
N THR A 118 -20.99 2.83 4.35
CA THR A 118 -19.80 3.67 4.15
C THR A 118 -18.86 3.10 3.09
N LEU A 119 -19.16 1.93 2.53
CA LEU A 119 -18.27 1.25 1.60
C LEU A 119 -18.12 2.03 0.29
N GLN A 120 -16.89 2.37 -0.05
CA GLN A 120 -16.52 3.00 -1.32
C GLN A 120 -15.47 2.17 -2.06
N LYS A 121 -15.55 2.14 -3.39
CA LYS A 121 -14.52 1.55 -4.25
C LYS A 121 -13.34 2.51 -4.36
N VAL A 122 -12.14 1.96 -4.39
CA VAL A 122 -10.91 2.70 -4.67
C VAL A 122 -10.48 2.41 -6.10
N THR A 123 -10.04 3.44 -6.81
CA THR A 123 -9.58 3.33 -8.19
C THR A 123 -8.14 3.79 -8.36
N PHE A 124 -7.54 3.36 -9.47
CA PHE A 124 -6.19 3.72 -9.90
C PHE A 124 -6.26 4.14 -11.37
N SER A 125 -6.08 5.44 -11.64
CA SER A 125 -6.28 6.00 -12.98
C SER A 125 -7.65 5.63 -13.57
N GLY A 126 -8.69 5.68 -12.75
CA GLY A 126 -10.09 5.33 -13.09
C GLY A 126 -10.40 3.83 -13.15
N LYS A 127 -9.42 2.95 -12.93
CA LYS A 127 -9.61 1.49 -12.95
C LYS A 127 -9.78 0.92 -11.55
N ILE A 128 -10.61 -0.11 -11.39
CA ILE A 128 -10.83 -0.78 -10.10
C ILE A 128 -9.74 -1.79 -9.73
N SER A 129 -8.91 -2.17 -10.70
CA SER A 129 -7.82 -3.12 -10.55
C SER A 129 -6.51 -2.52 -11.06
N ILE A 130 -5.40 -3.04 -10.55
CA ILE A 130 -4.06 -2.63 -10.92
C ILE A 130 -3.06 -3.77 -10.70
N ILE A 131 -2.02 -3.80 -11.53
CA ILE A 131 -0.81 -4.60 -11.26
C ILE A 131 0.25 -3.62 -10.77
N ILE A 132 0.79 -3.87 -9.58
CA ILE A 132 1.90 -3.10 -9.01
C ILE A 132 3.18 -3.88 -9.35
N PRO A 133 4.05 -3.38 -10.24
CA PRO A 133 5.26 -4.09 -10.60
C PRO A 133 6.14 -4.42 -9.40
N ASN A 134 6.94 -5.48 -9.50
CA ASN A 134 8.04 -5.71 -8.56
C ASN A 134 8.86 -4.40 -8.35
N GLY A 135 9.16 -4.07 -7.11
CA GLY A 135 9.99 -2.91 -6.78
C GLY A 135 9.26 -1.57 -6.81
N ALA A 136 7.96 -1.56 -7.14
CA ALA A 136 7.19 -0.33 -7.35
C ALA A 136 6.29 0.04 -6.16
N GLN A 137 5.79 1.27 -6.20
CA GLN A 137 4.67 1.75 -5.39
C GLN A 137 3.62 2.37 -6.29
N VAL A 138 2.39 2.43 -5.80
CA VAL A 138 1.32 3.15 -6.50
C VAL A 138 0.45 3.92 -5.52
N VAL A 139 -0.12 5.02 -6.00
CA VAL A 139 -1.06 5.85 -5.26
C VAL A 139 -2.43 5.75 -5.94
N SER A 140 -3.49 5.64 -5.15
CA SER A 140 -4.87 5.62 -5.67
C SER A 140 -5.28 6.99 -6.21
N ASP A 141 -6.38 7.00 -6.97
CA ASP A 141 -7.11 8.24 -7.24
C ASP A 141 -7.63 8.84 -5.91
N PRO A 142 -7.94 10.15 -5.86
CA PRO A 142 -8.57 10.77 -4.70
C PRO A 142 -9.93 10.14 -4.36
N ILE A 143 -10.15 9.91 -3.07
CA ILE A 143 -11.36 9.28 -2.53
C ILE A 143 -12.08 10.32 -1.66
N HIS A 144 -13.33 10.64 -1.99
CA HIS A 144 -14.18 11.51 -1.18
C HIS A 144 -14.76 10.74 0.02
N PHE A 145 -13.91 10.54 1.01
CA PHE A 145 -14.21 9.77 2.23
C PHE A 145 -13.81 10.62 3.44
N GLU A 146 -14.81 11.12 4.16
CA GLU A 146 -14.59 11.96 5.34
C GLU A 146 -14.12 11.10 6.52
N VAL A 147 -12.98 11.47 7.09
CA VAL A 147 -12.40 10.88 8.28
C VAL A 147 -12.27 11.93 9.39
N LYS A 148 -12.52 11.50 10.62
CA LYS A 148 -12.28 12.30 11.82
C LYS A 148 -10.89 11.99 12.36
N ALA A 149 -10.30 12.92 13.11
CA ALA A 149 -9.07 12.67 13.84
C ALA A 149 -9.25 11.40 14.70
N ARG A 150 -8.24 10.54 14.73
CA ARG A 150 -8.22 9.28 15.51
C ARG A 150 -9.24 8.24 15.07
N GLN A 151 -9.87 8.42 13.91
CA GLN A 151 -10.84 7.46 13.42
C GLN A 151 -10.13 6.23 12.81
N ASP A 152 -10.61 5.05 13.16
CA ASP A 152 -10.20 3.83 12.50
C ASP A 152 -10.90 3.71 11.14
N ILE A 153 -10.17 3.28 10.13
CA ILE A 153 -10.70 2.99 8.79
C ILE A 153 -10.24 1.61 8.34
N ALA A 154 -11.09 0.91 7.59
CA ALA A 154 -10.80 -0.42 7.07
C ALA A 154 -10.58 -0.34 5.56
N VAL A 155 -9.41 -0.78 5.09
CA VAL A 155 -9.12 -0.98 3.66
C VAL A 155 -9.11 -2.48 3.38
N THR A 156 -9.92 -2.89 2.41
CA THR A 156 -10.01 -4.29 1.98
C THR A 156 -9.46 -4.40 0.55
N SER A 157 -8.47 -5.27 0.36
CA SER A 157 -7.86 -5.53 -0.95
C SER A 157 -8.10 -6.99 -1.35
N LEU A 158 -8.46 -7.21 -2.60
CA LEU A 158 -8.55 -8.52 -3.22
C LEU A 158 -7.31 -8.75 -4.09
N THR A 159 -6.54 -9.77 -3.79
CA THR A 159 -5.38 -10.21 -4.59
C THR A 159 -5.77 -11.35 -5.52
N GLN A 160 -5.14 -11.40 -6.69
CA GLN A 160 -5.47 -12.41 -7.70
C GLN A 160 -5.07 -13.82 -7.27
N GLY A 161 -5.91 -14.78 -7.62
CA GLY A 161 -5.66 -16.21 -7.57
C GLY A 161 -6.83 -16.96 -8.19
N ALA A 162 -6.57 -18.12 -8.78
CA ALA A 162 -7.52 -18.81 -9.67
C ALA A 162 -8.97 -18.90 -9.14
N ALA A 163 -9.90 -18.66 -10.06
CA ALA A 163 -11.35 -18.74 -9.92
C ALA A 163 -11.86 -19.67 -8.80
N SER A 164 -12.66 -19.08 -7.90
CA SER A 164 -13.71 -19.68 -7.09
C SER A 164 -13.59 -21.20 -6.89
N ARG A 165 -12.66 -21.63 -6.03
CA ARG A 165 -12.76 -22.98 -5.47
C ARG A 165 -13.95 -22.97 -4.51
N VAL A 166 -14.95 -23.82 -4.76
CA VAL A 166 -15.94 -24.17 -3.73
C VAL A 166 -15.14 -24.74 -2.55
N GLY A 167 -14.98 -23.94 -1.51
CA GLY A 167 -14.15 -24.21 -0.36
C GLY A 167 -14.55 -23.30 0.79
N THR A 168 -14.32 -23.75 2.03
CA THR A 168 -14.65 -22.98 3.23
C THR A 168 -13.92 -21.64 3.22
N ARG A 169 -14.66 -20.53 3.28
CA ARG A 169 -14.08 -19.20 3.49
C ARG A 169 -13.53 -19.16 4.92
N VAL A 170 -12.22 -19.30 5.05
CA VAL A 170 -11.51 -19.12 6.32
C VAL A 170 -11.06 -17.66 6.42
N ALA A 171 -11.18 -17.08 7.61
CA ALA A 171 -10.69 -15.74 7.92
C ALA A 171 -9.75 -15.81 9.13
N THR A 172 -8.49 -15.47 8.97
CA THR A 172 -7.51 -15.40 10.07
C THR A 172 -7.13 -13.95 10.35
N ILE A 173 -6.85 -13.63 11.62
CA ILE A 173 -6.34 -12.31 12.01
C ILE A 173 -4.81 -12.36 11.91
N SER A 174 -4.22 -11.33 11.31
CA SER A 174 -2.77 -11.10 11.29
C SER A 174 -2.46 -9.76 11.95
N ALA A 175 -1.31 -9.66 12.60
CA ALA A 175 -0.84 -8.45 13.28
C ALA A 175 -0.01 -7.53 12.36
N HIS A 176 0.03 -7.80 11.05
CA HIS A 176 0.87 -7.10 10.08
C HIS A 176 0.06 -6.45 8.96
N TRP A 177 0.56 -5.32 8.45
CA TRP A 177 0.11 -4.69 7.22
C TRP A 177 1.01 -5.15 6.06
N TYR A 178 0.43 -5.66 4.98
CA TYR A 178 1.20 -6.26 3.89
C TYR A 178 1.36 -5.37 2.65
N PHE A 179 0.31 -4.63 2.28
CA PHE A 179 0.27 -3.97 0.97
C PHE A 179 0.21 -2.44 1.02
N LEU A 180 -0.22 -1.84 2.13
CA LEU A 180 -0.33 -0.39 2.26
C LEU A 180 0.88 0.17 3.02
N SER A 181 1.43 1.27 2.53
CA SER A 181 2.53 1.99 3.17
C SER A 181 2.14 3.38 3.66
N ALA A 182 1.09 3.99 3.11
CA ALA A 182 0.60 5.29 3.57
C ALA A 182 -0.87 5.53 3.26
N LEU A 183 -1.47 6.40 4.06
CA LEU A 183 -2.76 7.05 3.84
C LEU A 183 -2.53 8.54 3.95
N GLU A 184 -3.01 9.29 2.95
CA GLU A 184 -2.78 10.72 2.84
C GLU A 184 -4.10 11.47 2.76
N VAL A 185 -4.17 12.66 3.35
CA VAL A 185 -5.28 13.60 3.22
C VAL A 185 -4.88 14.77 2.33
N ASN A 186 -5.81 15.31 1.54
CA ASN A 186 -5.60 16.58 0.87
C ASN A 186 -5.88 17.73 1.83
N ASP A 187 -4.84 18.35 2.36
CA ASP A 187 -4.91 19.49 3.27
C ASP A 187 -3.86 20.57 2.87
N PRO A 188 -4.30 21.68 2.22
CA PRO A 188 -3.43 22.79 1.82
C PRO A 188 -2.61 23.43 2.95
N LEU A 189 -3.06 23.31 4.20
CA LEU A 189 -2.38 23.89 5.37
C LEU A 189 -1.79 22.82 6.30
N GLY A 190 -2.04 21.54 6.00
CA GLY A 190 -1.61 20.43 6.84
C GLY A 190 -0.09 20.29 6.87
N SER A 191 0.41 19.65 7.92
CA SER A 191 1.82 19.30 8.08
C SER A 191 1.92 17.92 8.73
N THR A 192 3.01 17.20 8.45
CA THR A 192 3.29 15.90 9.05
C THR A 192 4.71 15.85 9.57
N PHE A 193 4.94 15.01 10.56
CA PHE A 193 6.27 14.68 11.07
C PHE A 193 6.41 13.17 11.16
N ALA A 194 7.61 12.66 10.92
CA ALA A 194 7.91 11.25 11.03
C ALA A 194 8.44 10.92 12.43
N ILE A 195 8.02 9.78 12.95
CA ILE A 195 8.61 9.18 14.16
C ILE A 195 9.46 8.00 13.71
N VAL A 196 10.75 8.03 14.05
CA VAL A 196 11.71 6.96 13.73
C VAL A 196 12.27 6.41 15.03
N GLY A 197 12.40 5.09 15.14
CA GLY A 197 13.00 4.44 16.30
C GLY A 197 13.10 2.94 16.12
N ASP A 198 13.12 2.22 17.24
CA ASP A 198 13.26 0.78 17.29
C ASP A 198 11.93 0.09 17.69
N SER A 199 12.03 -1.13 18.21
CA SER A 199 10.89 -1.92 18.70
C SER A 199 9.98 -1.19 19.70
N ILE A 200 10.49 -0.21 20.45
CA ILE A 200 9.69 0.61 21.38
C ILE A 200 8.75 1.52 20.59
N THR A 201 9.25 2.13 19.52
CA THR A 201 8.45 2.94 18.59
C THR A 201 7.44 2.09 17.84
N ASP A 202 7.81 0.86 17.46
CA ASP A 202 6.90 -0.11 16.84
C ASP A 202 5.79 -0.60 17.81
N GLY A 203 5.95 -0.36 19.12
CA GLY A 203 4.93 -0.61 20.13
C GLY A 203 5.13 -1.90 20.93
N ARG A 204 6.37 -2.38 21.10
CA ARG A 204 6.66 -3.50 22.00
C ARG A 204 6.13 -3.22 23.40
N GLY A 205 5.25 -4.09 23.90
CA GLY A 205 4.61 -3.95 25.21
C GLY A 205 3.26 -3.22 25.18
N SER A 206 2.84 -2.68 24.04
CA SER A 206 1.49 -2.16 23.82
C SER A 206 0.49 -3.27 23.50
N THR A 207 -0.80 -2.95 23.56
CA THR A 207 -1.86 -3.91 23.24
C THR A 207 -1.98 -4.05 21.73
N THR A 208 -1.90 -5.28 21.19
CA THR A 208 -2.18 -5.54 19.77
C THR A 208 -3.55 -4.99 19.39
N ASN A 209 -3.62 -4.21 18.32
CA ASN A 209 -4.82 -3.50 17.85
C ASN A 209 -5.44 -2.52 18.88
N GLY A 210 -4.70 -2.16 19.93
CA GLY A 210 -5.18 -1.26 20.98
C GLY A 210 -5.04 0.22 20.66
N ASN A 211 -4.31 0.58 19.59
CA ASN A 211 -3.99 1.97 19.22
C ASN A 211 -3.51 2.80 20.43
N ASN A 212 -2.66 2.17 21.26
CA ASN A 212 -2.19 2.66 22.54
C ASN A 212 -0.66 2.66 22.67
N ARG A 213 0.07 2.71 21.54
CA ARG A 213 1.51 2.96 21.53
C ARG A 213 1.79 4.37 22.02
N TRP A 214 3.01 4.65 22.45
CA TRP A 214 3.38 5.99 22.88
C TRP A 214 3.22 7.02 21.74
N ALA A 215 3.49 6.63 20.49
CA ALA A 215 3.26 7.45 19.30
C ALA A 215 1.77 7.77 19.10
N ASP A 216 0.89 6.81 19.40
CA ASP A 216 -0.55 7.04 19.41
C ASP A 216 -0.92 8.07 20.49
N GLN A 217 -0.36 7.96 21.70
CA GLN A 217 -0.63 8.95 22.76
C GLN A 217 -0.10 10.35 22.41
N LEU A 218 1.08 10.43 21.79
CA LEU A 218 1.63 11.70 21.29
C LEU A 218 0.68 12.35 20.28
N SER A 219 0.24 11.59 19.27
CA SER A 219 -0.76 12.08 18.30
C SER A 219 -2.03 12.58 19.00
N LEU A 220 -2.47 11.91 20.06
CA LEU A 220 -3.64 12.30 20.84
C LEU A 220 -3.46 13.62 21.60
N CYS A 221 -2.26 13.85 22.15
CA CYS A 221 -1.93 15.10 22.84
C CYS A 221 -1.90 16.29 21.87
N LEU A 222 -1.34 16.10 20.68
CA LEU A 222 -1.24 17.17 19.66
C LEU A 222 -2.58 17.64 19.09
N LEU A 223 -3.67 16.90 19.34
CA LEU A 223 -5.03 17.28 18.92
C LEU A 223 -5.78 18.13 19.96
N LYS A 224 -5.25 18.25 21.18
CA LYS A 224 -5.91 18.96 22.29
C LYS A 224 -5.55 20.44 22.36
N ASP A 225 -4.56 20.87 21.59
CA ASP A 225 -4.07 22.23 21.49
C ASP A 225 -4.63 22.92 20.22
#